data_AF-A0A936KM19-F1
#
_entry.id   AF-A0A936KM19-F1
#
_cell.length_a   1.000
_cell.length_b   1.000
_cell.length_c   1.000
_cell.angle_alpha   90.00
_cell.angle_beta   90.00
_cell.angle_gamma   90.00
#
_symmetry.space_group_name_H-M   'P 1'
#
loop_
_entity.id
_entity.type
_entity.pdbx_description
1 polymer ?
#
loop_
_entity_poly.entity_id
_entity_poly.type
_entity_poly.pdbx_seq_one_letter_code
_entity_poly.pdbx_strand_id
1 'polypeptide(L)'
;MNTAFWILQHAPYEIRKKYFSKIETAADICEFEWSNLAYMIDRNLVDENKPQRYGTQVFYDEKTKKFKPFPIENMKILDKLRAEQHLEPFDKYLKSFNQ
;
A
#
# COMPACT_ATOMS: atom_id res chain seq x y z
N MET A 1 -4.29 -5.89 17.18
CA MET A 1 -3.17 -6.35 16.31
C MET A 1 -2.56 -5.26 15.41
N ASN A 2 -3.08 -4.03 15.34
CA ASN A 2 -2.61 -3.04 14.34
C ASN A 2 -1.23 -2.42 14.62
N THR A 3 -0.83 -2.24 15.88
CA THR A 3 0.43 -1.54 16.22
C THR A 3 1.69 -2.28 15.74
N ALA A 4 1.74 -3.60 15.90
CA ALA A 4 2.89 -4.40 15.48
C ALA A 4 3.11 -4.34 13.97
N PHE A 5 2.02 -4.31 13.19
CA PHE A 5 2.11 -4.12 11.75
C PHE A 5 2.68 -2.76 11.39
N TRP A 6 2.20 -1.67 11.98
CA TRP A 6 2.71 -0.34 11.63
C TRP A 6 4.22 -0.21 11.92
N ILE A 7 4.71 -0.84 12.99
CA ILE A 7 6.15 -0.94 13.26
C ILE A 7 6.87 -1.67 12.12
N LEU A 8 6.35 -2.83 11.71
CA LEU A 8 6.96 -3.63 10.63
C LEU A 8 6.86 -2.93 9.27
N GLN A 9 5.73 -2.31 8.96
CA GLN A 9 5.46 -1.57 7.73
C GLN A 9 6.44 -0.40 7.50
N HIS A 10 6.97 0.17 8.59
CA HIS A 10 7.99 1.22 8.55
C HIS A 10 9.42 0.72 8.78
N ALA A 11 9.62 -0.59 8.99
CA ALA A 11 10.95 -1.19 9.06
C ALA A 11 11.66 -1.13 7.70
N PRO A 12 13.00 -1.26 7.65
CA PRO A 12 13.74 -1.35 6.39
C PRO A 12 13.21 -2.48 5.49
N TYR A 13 13.35 -2.31 4.17
CA TYR A 13 12.86 -3.27 3.16
C TYR A 13 13.27 -4.71 3.46
N GLU A 14 14.54 -4.95 3.82
CA GLU A 14 15.04 -6.29 4.14
C GLU A 14 14.28 -6.97 5.29
N ILE A 15 13.87 -6.18 6.29
CA ILE A 15 13.08 -6.69 7.42
C ILE A 15 11.65 -6.99 6.96
N ARG A 16 11.01 -6.09 6.21
CA ARG A 16 9.65 -6.33 5.69
C ARG A 16 9.60 -7.56 4.81
N LYS A 17 10.55 -7.70 3.88
CA LYS A 17 10.66 -8.86 2.99
C LYS A 17 10.83 -10.15 3.77
N LYS A 18 11.68 -10.16 4.81
CA LYS A 18 11.90 -11.34 5.66
C LYS A 18 10.61 -11.84 6.35
N TYR A 19 9.73 -10.92 6.75
CA TYR A 19 8.50 -11.26 7.46
C TYR A 19 7.24 -11.29 6.58
N PHE A 20 7.36 -10.93 5.29
CA PHE A 20 6.23 -10.78 4.37
C PHE A 20 5.35 -12.04 4.30
N SER A 21 5.95 -13.21 4.07
CA SER A 21 5.21 -14.48 3.98
C SER A 21 4.42 -14.81 5.26
N LYS A 22 4.91 -14.43 6.44
CA LYS A 22 4.18 -14.63 7.70
C LYS A 22 2.96 -13.72 7.82
N ILE A 23 3.04 -12.52 7.25
CA ILE A 23 1.93 -11.56 7.25
C ILE A 23 0.87 -11.96 6.21
N GLU A 24 1.29 -12.48 5.06
CA GLU A 24 0.35 -13.08 4.09
C GLU A 24 -0.45 -14.21 4.75
N THR A 25 0.23 -15.15 5.43
CA THR A 25 -0.46 -16.21 6.17
C THR A 25 -1.38 -15.67 7.27
N ALA A 26 -0.96 -14.62 7.99
CA ALA A 26 -1.78 -14.00 9.04
C ALA A 26 -3.03 -13.30 8.47
N ALA A 27 -2.95 -12.71 7.28
CA ALA A 27 -4.09 -12.15 6.58
C ALA A 27 -5.09 -13.24 6.13
N ASP A 28 -4.58 -14.36 5.63
CA ASP A 28 -5.41 -15.49 5.18
C ASP A 28 -6.23 -16.13 6.32
N ILE A 29 -5.73 -16.08 7.57
CA ILE A 29 -6.43 -16.61 8.75
C ILE A 29 -7.27 -15.57 9.51
N CYS A 30 -7.57 -14.42 8.90
CA CYS A 30 -8.35 -13.32 9.48
C CYS A 30 -7.76 -12.69 10.76
N GLU A 31 -6.48 -12.91 11.06
CA GLU A 31 -5.79 -12.26 12.17
C GLU A 31 -5.35 -10.82 11.83
N PHE A 32 -5.56 -10.43 10.57
CA PHE A 32 -5.01 -9.23 9.98
C PHE A 32 -5.94 -8.60 8.93
N GLU A 33 -6.05 -7.26 8.93
CA GLU A 33 -6.87 -6.53 7.97
C GLU A 33 -6.24 -6.58 6.56
N TRP A 34 -7.00 -7.01 5.56
CA TRP A 34 -6.58 -7.06 4.15
C TRP A 34 -6.07 -5.70 3.63
N SER A 35 -6.68 -4.61 4.11
CA SER A 35 -6.24 -3.25 3.78
C SER A 35 -4.79 -2.99 4.17
N ASN A 36 -4.34 -3.48 5.32
CA ASN A 36 -2.96 -3.35 5.75
C ASN A 36 -2.00 -4.16 4.88
N LEU A 37 -2.38 -5.36 4.45
CA LEU A 37 -1.57 -6.17 3.53
C LEU A 37 -1.35 -5.43 2.20
N ALA A 38 -2.40 -4.78 1.67
CA ALA A 38 -2.30 -3.97 0.46
C ALA A 38 -1.28 -2.81 0.60
N TYR A 39 -1.24 -2.13 1.76
CA TYR A 39 -0.23 -1.10 2.05
C TYR A 39 1.20 -1.64 2.02
N MET A 40 1.42 -2.85 2.55
CA MET A 40 2.75 -3.44 2.59
C MET A 40 3.21 -3.96 1.24
N ILE A 41 2.30 -4.57 0.47
CA ILE A 41 2.56 -4.99 -0.92
C ILE A 41 3.07 -3.81 -1.73
N ASP A 42 2.33 -2.71 -1.77
CA ASP A 42 2.72 -1.56 -2.57
C ASP A 42 4.02 -0.91 -2.08
N ARG A 43 4.27 -0.84 -0.76
CA ARG A 43 5.53 -0.31 -0.23
C ARG A 43 6.72 -1.17 -0.65
N ASN A 44 6.58 -2.49 -0.65
CA ASN A 44 7.64 -3.38 -1.14
C ASN A 44 7.83 -3.24 -2.66
N LEU A 45 6.76 -3.10 -3.44
CA LEU A 45 6.85 -2.86 -4.88
C LEU A 45 7.58 -1.55 -5.20
N VAL A 46 7.27 -0.47 -4.48
CA VAL A 46 7.95 0.83 -4.66
C VAL A 46 9.44 0.73 -4.35
N ASP A 47 9.82 0.08 -3.24
CA ASP A 47 11.24 -0.13 -2.90
C ASP A 47 11.97 -1.01 -3.93
N GLU A 48 11.24 -1.89 -4.63
CA GLU A 48 11.74 -2.68 -5.75
C GLU A 48 11.70 -1.94 -7.11
N ASN A 49 11.35 -0.64 -7.13
CA ASN A 49 11.13 0.16 -8.34
C ASN A 49 10.10 -0.44 -9.31
N LYS A 50 9.09 -1.14 -8.77
CA LYS A 50 7.98 -1.74 -9.53
C LYS A 50 6.71 -0.91 -9.39
N PRO A 51 5.80 -0.97 -10.38
CA PRO A 51 4.50 -0.35 -10.25
C PRO A 51 3.69 -0.99 -9.11
N GLN A 52 2.90 -0.16 -8.44
CA GLN A 52 1.99 -0.53 -7.36
C GLN A 52 0.77 -1.27 -7.88
N ARG A 53 0.18 -2.11 -7.03
CA ARG A 53 -1.06 -2.82 -7.33
C ARG A 53 -2.30 -2.09 -6.81
N TYR A 54 -2.20 -1.47 -5.62
CA TYR A 54 -3.34 -0.82 -4.94
C TYR A 54 -3.22 0.70 -4.86
N GLY A 55 -2.08 1.28 -5.25
CA GLY A 55 -1.88 2.74 -5.29
C GLY A 55 -1.84 3.41 -3.91
N THR A 56 -1.33 2.73 -2.89
CA THR A 56 -1.31 3.22 -1.50
C THR A 56 -0.09 4.08 -1.14
N GLN A 57 0.97 4.08 -1.95
CA GLN A 57 2.16 4.90 -1.74
C GLN A 57 2.10 6.15 -2.61
N VAL A 58 2.33 7.28 -1.96
CA VAL A 58 2.41 8.60 -2.58
C VAL A 58 3.74 9.27 -2.22
N PHE A 59 4.21 10.14 -3.08
CA PHE A 59 5.36 11.01 -2.84
C PHE A 59 4.95 12.47 -3.03
N TYR A 60 5.64 13.37 -2.33
CA TYR A 60 5.45 14.79 -2.52
C TYR A 60 6.26 15.27 -3.74
N ASP A 61 5.57 15.81 -4.75
CA ASP A 61 6.19 16.40 -5.93
C ASP A 61 6.44 17.89 -5.70
N GLU A 62 7.70 18.26 -5.48
CA GLU A 62 8.15 19.63 -5.26
C GLU A 62 7.80 20.60 -6.38
N LYS A 63 7.73 20.13 -7.63
CA LYS A 63 7.43 20.99 -8.79
C LYS A 63 5.96 21.39 -8.82
N THR A 64 5.09 20.43 -8.52
CA THR A 64 3.63 20.66 -8.54
C THR A 64 3.06 21.02 -7.17
N LYS A 65 3.87 20.94 -6.11
CA LYS A 65 3.49 21.14 -4.70
C LYS A 65 2.30 20.26 -4.29
N LYS A 66 2.26 19.03 -4.80
CA LYS A 66 1.17 18.07 -4.62
C LYS A 66 1.72 16.68 -4.36
N PHE A 67 0.98 15.89 -3.59
CA PHE A 67 1.20 14.46 -3.47
C PHE A 67 0.73 13.75 -4.74
N LYS A 68 1.60 12.90 -5.28
CA LYS A 68 1.34 12.06 -6.44
C LYS A 68 1.57 10.59 -6.10
N PRO A 69 0.82 9.66 -6.71
CA PRO A 69 1.10 8.24 -6.56
C PRO A 69 2.42 7.87 -7.26
N PHE A 70 3.13 6.88 -6.73
CA PHE A 70 4.10 6.12 -7.54
C PHE A 70 3.38 5.40 -8.69
N PRO A 71 4.09 4.95 -9.75
CA PRO A 71 3.46 4.24 -10.88
C PRO A 71 2.53 3.12 -10.42
N ILE A 72 1.38 2.97 -11.07
CA ILE A 72 0.37 1.95 -10.77
C ILE A 72 0.24 1.02 -11.97
N GLU A 73 0.20 -0.29 -11.73
CA GLU A 73 0.22 -1.32 -12.76
C GLU A 73 -0.98 -1.20 -13.70
N ASN A 74 -2.18 -1.07 -13.14
CA ASN A 74 -3.39 -1.02 -13.94
C ASN A 74 -4.48 -0.14 -13.30
N MET A 75 -4.52 1.12 -13.74
CA MET A 75 -5.54 2.09 -13.31
C MET A 75 -6.98 1.65 -13.64
N LYS A 76 -7.22 0.84 -14.68
CA LYS A 76 -8.57 0.45 -15.10
C LYS A 76 -9.26 -0.49 -14.11
N ILE A 77 -8.49 -1.32 -13.42
CA ILE A 77 -9.00 -2.29 -12.43
C ILE A 77 -8.68 -1.89 -10.99
N LEU A 78 -8.00 -0.76 -10.79
CA LEU A 78 -7.49 -0.33 -9.49
C LEU A 78 -8.59 -0.28 -8.42
N ASP A 79 -9.70 0.40 -8.70
CA ASP A 79 -10.78 0.53 -7.71
C ASP A 79 -11.47 -0.81 -7.40
N LYS A 80 -11.50 -1.74 -8.36
CA LYS A 80 -11.97 -3.11 -8.12
C LYS A 80 -11.04 -3.82 -7.12
N LEU A 81 -9.72 -3.77 -7.37
CA LEU A 81 -8.72 -4.37 -6.47
C LEU A 81 -8.74 -3.72 -5.08
N ARG A 82 -8.93 -2.39 -5.02
CA ARG A 82 -9.05 -1.64 -3.76
C ARG A 82 -10.29 -2.06 -2.98
N ALA A 83 -11.43 -2.22 -3.64
CA ALA A 83 -12.67 -2.69 -3.01
C ALA A 83 -12.53 -4.12 -2.45
N GLU A 84 -11.88 -5.02 -3.19
CA GLU A 84 -11.57 -6.39 -2.73
C GLU A 84 -10.70 -6.41 -1.47
N GLN A 85 -9.91 -5.36 -1.22
CA GLN A 85 -9.06 -5.19 -0.04
C GLN A 85 -9.63 -4.21 1.00
N HIS A 86 -10.92 -3.86 0.89
CA HIS A 86 -11.60 -2.89 1.77
C HIS A 86 -10.96 -1.49 1.82
N LEU A 87 -10.30 -1.08 0.74
CA LEU A 87 -9.77 0.26 0.56
C LEU A 87 -10.81 1.18 -0.11
N GLU A 88 -10.80 2.46 0.24
CA GLU A 88 -11.65 3.45 -0.41
C GLU A 88 -11.25 3.69 -1.88
N PRO A 89 -12.12 4.26 -2.73
CA PRO A 89 -11.78 4.59 -4.12
C PRO A 89 -10.51 5.46 -4.23
N PHE A 90 -9.67 5.17 -5.22
CA PHE A 90 -8.35 5.77 -5.35
C PHE A 90 -8.41 7.30 -5.46
N ASP A 91 -9.36 7.85 -6.22
CA ASP A 91 -9.50 9.30 -6.36
C ASP A 91 -9.85 9.99 -5.04
N LYS A 92 -10.66 9.34 -4.19
CA LYS A 92 -11.00 9.87 -2.87
C LYS A 92 -9.78 9.83 -1.96
N TYR A 93 -9.05 8.72 -1.99
CA TYR A 93 -7.80 8.55 -1.27
C TYR A 93 -6.77 9.61 -1.67
N LEU A 94 -6.48 9.79 -2.95
CA LEU A 94 -5.48 10.75 -3.42
C LEU A 94 -5.85 12.21 -3.10
N LYS A 95 -7.15 12.54 -3.12
CA LYS A 95 -7.64 13.85 -2.68
C LYS A 95 -7.37 14.12 -1.21
N SER A 96 -7.41 13.11 -0.34
CA SER A 96 -7.12 13.26 1.09
C SER A 96 -5.70 13.79 1.38
N PHE A 97 -4.74 13.56 0.48
CA PHE A 97 -3.36 14.07 0.62
C PHE A 97 -3.18 15.48 0.08
N ASN A 98 -4.10 15.97 -0.74
CA ASN A 98 -3.97 17.22 -1.49
C ASN A 98 -5.06 18.24 -1.10
N GLN A 99 -5.53 18.18 0.15
CA GLN A 99 -6.50 19.13 0.70
C GLN A 99 -5.91 20.53 0.85
#